data_AF-A0AAW6ZBY3-F1
#
_entry.id   AF-A0AAW6ZBY3-F1
#
_cell.length_a   1.000
_cell.length_b   1.000
_cell.length_c   1.000
_cell.angle_alpha   90.00
_cell.angle_beta   90.00
_cell.angle_gamma   90.00
#
_symmetry.space_group_name_H-M   'P 1'
#
loop_
_entity.id
_entity.type
_entity.pdbx_description
1 polymer ?
#
loop_
_entity_poly.entity_id
_entity_poly.type
_entity_poly.pdbx_seq_one_letter_code
_entity_poly.pdbx_strand_id
1 'polypeptide(L)'
;MNIEYTKTTFETRQKLLKEAEDKCSELTAQIEAAEAGVTEAQAVINEFAGLRNRRKGIFANLLKMGKPTNSEEAKGLDSEIAAKREEADRAADMLEAQKELLESLFDERLQHLNRISELRNLLAVSRYEMFIIDIEETHLPEYMEAARAYIKAAAKLVGIGKASAEMRANLLENGLRADCPSYGQSLPNRIIDLRLPGFFNMMDGTGGEENAIFDILEDMEKEKEAALDNLK
;
A
#
# COMPACT_ATOMS: atom_id res chain seq x y z
N MET A 1 -10.21 3.53 17.19
CA MET A 1 -8.84 3.20 16.74
C MET A 1 -7.92 4.33 17.20
N ASN A 2 -6.67 4.10 17.63
CA ASN A 2 -5.80 5.21 18.07
C ASN A 2 -5.06 5.80 16.84
N ILE A 3 -5.38 7.05 16.48
CA ILE A 3 -4.81 7.73 15.31
C ILE A 3 -3.30 7.94 15.42
N GLU A 4 -2.78 8.30 16.59
CA GLU A 4 -1.35 8.51 16.81
C GLU A 4 -0.60 7.18 16.62
N TYR A 5 -1.13 6.10 17.20
CA TYR A 5 -0.56 4.77 17.01
C TYR A 5 -0.53 4.37 15.52
N THR A 6 -1.60 4.64 14.78
CA THR A 6 -1.71 4.29 13.35
C THR A 6 -0.72 5.10 12.51
N LYS A 7 -0.59 6.41 12.78
CA LYS A 7 0.40 7.29 12.13
C LYS A 7 1.83 6.84 12.40
N THR A 8 2.18 6.60 13.67
CA THR A 8 3.53 6.11 14.03
C THR A 8 3.83 4.76 13.39
N THR A 9 2.84 3.86 13.33
CA THR A 9 2.97 2.56 12.70
C THR A 9 3.20 2.68 11.20
N PHE A 10 2.48 3.57 10.52
CA PHE A 10 2.67 3.86 9.10
C PHE A 10 4.07 4.40 8.80
N GLU A 11 4.52 5.40 9.55
CA GLU A 11 5.86 5.99 9.41
C GLU A 11 6.97 4.96 9.66
N THR A 12 6.81 4.13 10.69
CA THR A 12 7.76 3.05 11.00
C THR A 12 7.82 2.04 9.85
N ARG A 13 6.67 1.63 9.30
CA ARG A 13 6.61 0.71 8.15
C ARG A 13 7.23 1.32 6.89
N GLN A 14 7.06 2.63 6.64
CA GLN A 14 7.73 3.33 5.54
C GLN A 14 9.26 3.31 5.69
N LYS A 15 9.74 3.60 6.90
CA LYS A 15 11.18 3.61 7.19
C LYS A 15 11.78 2.22 6.98
N LEU A 16 11.15 1.18 7.53
CA LEU A 16 11.59 -0.21 7.38
C LEU A 16 11.57 -0.68 5.92
N LEU A 17 10.56 -0.24 5.14
CA LEU A 17 10.49 -0.56 3.71
C LEU A 17 11.70 0.02 2.96
N LYS A 18 12.01 1.29 3.22
CA LYS A 18 13.17 1.96 2.61
C LYS A 18 14.48 1.27 3.01
N GLU A 19 14.67 0.96 4.28
CA GLU A 19 15.86 0.24 4.75
C GLU A 19 16.03 -1.13 4.06
N ALA A 20 14.94 -1.86 3.86
CA ALA A 20 14.98 -3.14 3.15
C ALA A 20 15.26 -2.98 1.64
N GLU A 21 14.70 -1.97 0.99
CA GLU A 21 14.95 -1.64 -0.43
C GLU A 21 16.41 -1.20 -0.65
N ASP A 22 16.95 -0.37 0.24
CA ASP A 22 18.35 0.07 0.23
C ASP A 22 19.29 -1.15 0.40
N LYS A 23 18.99 -2.04 1.36
CA LYS A 23 19.80 -3.25 1.58
C LYS A 23 19.73 -4.22 0.39
N CYS A 24 18.56 -4.40 -0.22
CA CYS A 24 18.42 -5.22 -1.43
C CYS A 24 19.23 -4.64 -2.61
N SER A 25 19.32 -3.32 -2.72
CA SER A 25 20.13 -2.65 -3.74
C SER A 25 21.63 -2.85 -3.49
N GLU A 26 22.06 -2.73 -2.23
CA GLU A 26 23.44 -3.03 -1.81
C GLU A 26 23.84 -4.47 -2.14
N LEU A 27 23.00 -5.45 -1.78
CA LEU A 27 23.24 -6.86 -2.08
C LEU A 27 23.31 -7.14 -3.59
N THR A 28 22.49 -6.44 -4.39
CA THR A 28 22.54 -6.57 -5.86
C THR A 28 23.90 -6.11 -6.40
N ALA A 29 24.43 -4.99 -5.91
CA ALA A 29 25.76 -4.53 -6.32
C ALA A 29 26.89 -5.48 -5.88
N GLN A 30 26.77 -6.09 -4.69
CA GLN A 30 27.74 -7.09 -4.22
C GLN A 30 27.72 -8.36 -5.07
N ILE A 31 26.52 -8.83 -5.46
CA ILE A 31 26.35 -9.96 -6.38
C ILE A 31 27.00 -9.66 -7.73
N GLU A 32 26.72 -8.50 -8.32
CA GLU A 32 27.32 -8.09 -9.60
C GLU A 32 28.85 -8.05 -9.54
N ALA A 33 29.43 -7.57 -8.44
CA ALA A 33 30.88 -7.56 -8.23
C ALA A 33 31.46 -8.98 -8.08
N ALA A 34 30.77 -9.86 -7.35
CA ALA A 34 31.18 -11.25 -7.17
C ALA A 34 31.09 -12.04 -8.51
N GLU A 35 30.03 -11.84 -9.29
CA GLU A 35 29.86 -12.44 -10.62
C GLU A 35 30.95 -11.98 -11.61
N ALA A 36 31.37 -10.71 -11.54
CA ALA A 36 32.51 -10.22 -12.32
C ALA A 36 33.81 -10.97 -11.92
N GLY A 37 34.05 -11.14 -10.62
CA GLY A 37 35.19 -11.92 -10.12
C GLY A 37 35.17 -13.39 -10.55
N VAL A 38 33.98 -14.02 -10.58
CA VAL A 38 33.80 -15.38 -11.13
C VAL A 38 34.18 -15.43 -12.61
N THR A 39 33.74 -14.44 -13.39
CA THR A 39 34.03 -14.36 -14.82
C THR A 39 35.54 -14.25 -15.09
N GLU A 40 36.24 -13.42 -14.33
CA GLU A 40 37.70 -13.25 -14.41
C GLU A 40 38.44 -14.54 -14.04
N ALA A 41 38.09 -15.17 -12.92
CA ALA A 41 38.69 -16.41 -12.48
C ALA A 41 38.49 -17.55 -13.50
N GLN A 42 37.28 -17.66 -14.05
CA GLN A 42 36.95 -18.65 -15.06
C GLN A 42 37.76 -18.44 -16.35
N ALA A 43 38.04 -17.19 -16.73
CA ALA A 43 38.89 -16.89 -17.88
C ALA A 43 40.32 -17.42 -17.70
N VAL A 44 40.92 -17.22 -16.52
CA VAL A 44 42.26 -17.73 -16.17
C VAL A 44 42.31 -19.26 -16.24
N ILE A 45 41.31 -19.94 -15.67
CA ILE A 45 41.23 -21.41 -15.69
C ILE A 45 41.06 -21.92 -17.13
N ASN A 46 40.23 -21.25 -17.94
CA ASN A 46 40.00 -21.62 -19.33
C ASN A 46 41.27 -21.43 -20.18
N GLU A 47 42.04 -20.36 -19.94
CA GLU A 47 43.34 -20.13 -20.59
C GLU A 47 44.32 -21.26 -20.24
N PHE A 48 44.44 -21.60 -18.95
CA PHE A 48 45.30 -22.69 -18.48
C PHE A 48 44.90 -24.06 -19.06
N ALA A 49 43.60 -24.36 -19.08
CA ALA A 49 43.07 -25.56 -19.73
C ALA A 49 43.38 -25.58 -21.24
N GLY A 50 43.31 -24.42 -21.91
CA GLY A 50 43.71 -24.23 -23.29
C GLY A 50 45.17 -24.60 -23.56
N LEU A 51 46.10 -24.12 -22.72
CA LEU A 51 47.54 -24.46 -22.81
C LEU A 51 47.76 -25.98 -22.64
N ARG A 52 47.12 -26.59 -21.64
CA ARG A 52 47.20 -28.05 -21.41
C ARG A 52 46.66 -28.85 -22.59
N ASN A 53 45.57 -28.40 -23.20
CA ASN A 53 44.98 -29.07 -24.36
C ASN A 53 45.87 -28.94 -25.60
N ARG A 54 46.48 -27.76 -25.85
CA ARG A 54 47.49 -27.59 -26.90
C ARG A 54 48.67 -28.54 -26.71
N ARG A 55 49.18 -28.65 -25.48
CA ARG A 55 50.29 -29.56 -25.15
C ARG A 55 49.94 -31.03 -25.40
N LYS A 56 48.72 -31.46 -25.03
CA LYS A 56 48.20 -32.81 -25.33
C LYS A 56 48.12 -33.06 -26.85
N GLY A 57 47.68 -32.06 -27.62
CA GLY A 57 47.62 -32.13 -29.08
C GLY A 57 48.99 -32.35 -29.73
N ILE A 58 49.99 -31.56 -29.31
CA ILE A 58 51.38 -31.72 -29.78
C ILE A 58 51.91 -33.11 -29.41
N PHE A 59 51.69 -33.56 -28.18
CA PHE A 59 52.10 -34.89 -27.73
C PHE A 59 51.51 -36.00 -28.61
N ALA A 60 50.20 -35.97 -28.87
CA ALA A 60 49.54 -36.94 -29.74
C ALA A 60 50.08 -36.92 -31.18
N ASN A 61 50.37 -35.73 -31.71
CA ASN A 61 50.94 -35.59 -33.05
C ASN A 61 52.36 -36.16 -33.16
N LEU A 62 53.22 -35.89 -32.17
CA LEU A 62 54.58 -36.42 -32.13
C LEU A 62 54.58 -37.96 -32.02
N LEU A 63 53.69 -38.52 -31.19
CA LEU A 63 53.49 -39.96 -31.10
C LEU A 63 53.09 -40.58 -32.44
N LYS A 64 52.12 -39.99 -33.15
CA LYS A 64 51.71 -40.46 -34.49
C LYS A 64 52.85 -40.43 -35.51
N MET A 65 53.77 -39.48 -35.37
CA MET A 65 54.93 -39.34 -36.24
C MET A 65 56.14 -40.19 -35.82
N GLY A 66 56.05 -40.94 -34.70
CA GLY A 66 57.19 -41.70 -34.16
C GLY A 66 58.35 -40.82 -33.70
N LYS A 67 58.11 -39.52 -33.44
CA LYS A 67 59.13 -38.56 -33.03
C LYS A 67 59.24 -38.51 -31.50
N PRO A 68 60.41 -38.10 -30.96
CA PRO A 68 60.55 -37.80 -29.54
C PRO A 68 59.50 -36.80 -29.07
N THR A 69 58.91 -37.05 -27.89
CA THR A 69 57.81 -36.24 -27.33
C THR A 69 58.26 -34.93 -26.66
N ASN A 70 59.57 -34.64 -26.72
CA ASN A 70 60.27 -33.53 -26.07
C ASN A 70 60.77 -32.47 -27.07
N SER A 71 59.98 -32.18 -28.12
CA SER A 71 60.31 -31.09 -29.06
C SER A 71 60.49 -29.75 -28.35
N GLU A 72 61.20 -28.80 -28.97
CA GLU A 72 61.35 -27.44 -28.44
C GLU A 72 59.99 -26.76 -28.20
N GLU A 73 59.04 -26.94 -29.11
CA GLU A 73 57.66 -26.44 -28.97
C GLU A 73 56.95 -27.05 -27.74
N ALA A 74 57.18 -28.33 -27.46
CA ALA A 74 56.64 -29.00 -26.28
C ALA A 74 57.27 -28.46 -24.98
N LYS A 75 58.59 -28.21 -24.96
CA LYS A 75 59.28 -27.60 -23.80
C LYS A 75 58.85 -26.17 -23.53
N GLY A 76 58.60 -25.39 -24.60
CA GLY A 76 58.08 -24.03 -24.51
C GLY A 76 56.72 -24.01 -23.82
N LEU A 77 55.77 -24.84 -24.28
CA LEU A 77 54.47 -24.97 -23.63
C LEU A 77 54.55 -25.55 -22.21
N ASP A 78 55.45 -26.51 -21.95
CA ASP A 78 55.65 -27.05 -20.60
C ASP A 78 56.13 -25.95 -19.63
N SER A 79 56.96 -25.01 -20.11
CA SER A 79 57.41 -23.84 -19.34
C SER A 79 56.28 -22.82 -19.11
N GLU A 80 55.47 -22.52 -20.13
CA GLU A 80 54.31 -21.65 -20.00
C GLU A 80 53.25 -22.22 -19.04
N ILE A 81 52.98 -23.52 -19.12
CA ILE A 81 52.08 -24.23 -18.20
C ILE A 81 52.63 -24.15 -16.77
N ALA A 82 53.94 -24.37 -16.57
CA ALA A 82 54.54 -24.26 -15.25
C ALA A 82 54.41 -22.84 -14.67
N ALA A 83 54.64 -21.81 -15.49
CA ALA A 83 54.52 -20.41 -15.09
C ALA A 83 53.08 -20.00 -14.74
N LYS A 84 52.08 -20.53 -15.45
CA LYS A 84 50.65 -20.20 -15.24
C LYS A 84 49.94 -21.06 -14.19
N ARG A 85 50.57 -22.14 -13.71
CA ARG A 85 49.94 -23.11 -12.81
C ARG A 85 49.49 -22.49 -11.49
N GLU A 86 50.34 -21.70 -10.86
CA GLU A 86 50.01 -21.05 -9.57
C GLU A 86 48.89 -20.00 -9.73
N GLU A 87 48.83 -19.32 -10.86
CA GLU A 87 47.74 -18.39 -11.17
C GLU A 87 46.41 -19.14 -11.38
N ALA A 88 46.44 -20.29 -12.07
CA ALA A 88 45.27 -21.14 -12.28
C ALA A 88 44.77 -21.81 -10.99
N ASP A 89 45.69 -22.27 -10.13
CA ASP A 89 45.33 -22.86 -8.83
C ASP A 89 44.68 -21.80 -7.93
N ARG A 90 45.25 -20.57 -7.85
CA ARG A 90 44.63 -19.45 -7.14
C ARG A 90 43.27 -19.04 -7.71
N ALA A 91 43.11 -19.06 -9.03
CA ALA A 91 41.83 -18.78 -9.67
C ALA A 91 40.78 -19.85 -9.36
N ALA A 92 41.18 -21.12 -9.21
CA ALA A 92 40.29 -22.20 -8.80
C ALA A 92 39.82 -22.03 -7.36
N ASP A 93 40.74 -21.73 -6.43
CA ASP A 93 40.40 -21.42 -5.03
C ASP A 93 39.46 -20.20 -4.94
N MET A 94 39.73 -19.17 -5.74
CA MET A 94 38.88 -17.97 -5.81
C MET A 94 37.48 -18.28 -6.35
N LEU A 95 37.35 -19.15 -7.36
CA LEU A 95 36.03 -19.57 -7.86
C LEU A 95 35.22 -20.32 -6.81
N GLU A 96 35.85 -21.18 -6.02
CA GLU A 96 35.16 -21.93 -4.96
C GLU A 96 34.65 -20.96 -3.90
N ALA A 97 35.50 -20.05 -3.42
CA ALA A 97 35.11 -19.02 -2.45
C ALA A 97 34.01 -18.09 -2.98
N GLN A 98 34.08 -17.66 -4.24
CA GLN A 98 33.08 -16.79 -4.85
C GLN A 98 31.72 -17.48 -5.05
N LYS A 99 31.69 -18.81 -5.28
CA LYS A 99 30.43 -19.56 -5.37
C LYS A 99 29.70 -19.60 -4.03
N GLU A 100 30.41 -19.92 -2.95
CA GLU A 100 29.84 -19.92 -1.60
C GLU A 100 29.34 -18.52 -1.21
N LEU A 101 30.12 -17.49 -1.54
CA LEU A 101 29.70 -16.09 -1.33
C LEU A 101 28.43 -15.77 -2.11
N LEU A 102 28.37 -16.08 -3.42
CA LEU A 102 27.21 -15.81 -4.25
C LEU A 102 25.95 -16.52 -3.74
N GLU A 103 26.06 -17.79 -3.34
CA GLU A 103 24.95 -18.54 -2.77
C GLU A 103 24.39 -17.83 -1.52
N SER A 104 25.27 -17.42 -0.59
CA SER A 104 24.85 -16.67 0.60
C SER A 104 24.22 -15.31 0.28
N LEU A 105 24.77 -14.56 -0.69
CA LEU A 105 24.25 -13.26 -1.10
C LEU A 105 22.89 -13.37 -1.78
N PHE A 106 22.68 -14.41 -2.60
CA PHE A 106 21.38 -14.67 -3.22
C PHE A 106 20.32 -15.03 -2.19
N ASP A 107 20.66 -15.87 -1.21
CA ASP A 107 19.76 -16.23 -0.11
C ASP A 107 19.39 -15.01 0.74
N GLU A 108 20.36 -14.17 1.12
CA GLU A 108 20.11 -12.95 1.87
C GLU A 108 19.23 -11.97 1.06
N ARG A 109 19.52 -11.80 -0.23
CA ARG A 109 18.71 -10.96 -1.13
C ARG A 109 17.27 -11.46 -1.22
N LEU A 110 17.07 -12.77 -1.32
CA LEU A 110 15.74 -13.37 -1.37
C LEU A 110 14.94 -13.08 -0.09
N GLN A 111 15.58 -13.17 1.08
CA GLN A 111 14.95 -12.81 2.36
C GLN A 111 14.51 -11.34 2.37
N HIS A 112 15.36 -10.43 1.92
CA HIS A 112 15.01 -9.01 1.83
C HIS A 112 13.88 -8.74 0.82
N LEU A 113 13.85 -9.42 -0.32
CA LEU A 113 12.75 -9.31 -1.29
C LEU A 113 11.41 -9.76 -0.70
N ASN A 114 11.39 -10.88 0.03
CA ASN A 114 10.21 -11.34 0.75
C ASN A 114 9.76 -10.31 1.80
N ARG A 115 10.72 -9.77 2.57
CA ARG A 115 10.45 -8.74 3.56
C ARG A 115 9.87 -7.46 2.97
N ILE A 116 10.37 -7.03 1.81
CA ILE A 116 9.82 -5.89 1.05
C ILE A 116 8.36 -6.14 0.67
N SER A 117 8.05 -7.34 0.17
CA SER A 117 6.67 -7.71 -0.18
C SER A 117 5.72 -7.66 1.02
N GLU A 118 6.14 -8.21 2.16
CA GLU A 118 5.37 -8.13 3.41
C GLU A 118 5.13 -6.69 3.85
N LEU A 119 6.19 -5.86 3.85
CA LEU A 119 6.11 -4.46 4.26
C LEU A 119 5.18 -3.67 3.34
N ARG A 120 5.19 -3.92 2.03
CA ARG A 120 4.26 -3.29 1.09
C ARG A 120 2.80 -3.64 1.39
N ASN A 121 2.51 -4.89 1.71
CA ASN A 121 1.16 -5.33 2.11
C ASN A 121 0.73 -4.65 3.42
N LEU A 122 1.60 -4.63 4.44
CA LEU A 122 1.32 -3.96 5.71
C LEU A 122 1.14 -2.44 5.53
N LEU A 123 1.89 -1.83 4.61
CA LEU A 123 1.76 -0.42 4.29
C LEU A 123 0.41 -0.11 3.62
N ALA A 124 -0.07 -1.00 2.73
CA ALA A 124 -1.38 -0.86 2.11
C ALA A 124 -2.50 -0.90 3.15
N VAL A 125 -2.42 -1.83 4.12
CA VAL A 125 -3.35 -1.89 5.25
C VAL A 125 -3.30 -0.59 6.07
N SER A 126 -2.10 -0.12 6.40
CA SER A 126 -1.92 1.13 7.16
C SER A 126 -2.54 2.35 6.46
N ARG A 127 -2.38 2.43 5.13
CA ARG A 127 -2.98 3.51 4.33
C ARG A 127 -4.49 3.47 4.37
N TYR A 128 -5.06 2.26 4.29
CA TYR A 128 -6.50 2.08 4.42
C TYR A 128 -6.98 2.49 5.82
N GLU A 129 -6.30 2.07 6.88
CA GLU A 129 -6.62 2.48 8.26
C GLU A 129 -6.56 4.00 8.44
N MET A 130 -5.52 4.66 7.92
CA MET A 130 -5.41 6.13 7.94
C MET A 130 -6.55 6.80 7.17
N PHE A 131 -6.95 6.24 6.02
CA PHE A 131 -8.06 6.77 5.22
C PHE A 131 -9.40 6.65 5.95
N ILE A 132 -9.65 5.52 6.62
CA ILE A 132 -10.85 5.34 7.44
C ILE A 132 -10.86 6.33 8.60
N ILE A 133 -9.74 6.52 9.29
CA ILE A 133 -9.65 7.48 10.38
C ILE A 133 -9.93 8.92 9.89
N ASP A 134 -9.45 9.30 8.70
CA ASP A 134 -9.72 10.61 8.13
C ASP A 134 -11.24 10.81 7.84
N ILE A 135 -11.91 9.77 7.35
CA ILE A 135 -13.37 9.77 7.22
C ILE A 135 -14.04 9.94 8.59
N GLU A 136 -13.61 9.17 9.59
CA GLU A 136 -14.22 9.18 10.93
C GLU A 136 -14.00 10.49 11.70
N GLU A 137 -12.82 11.10 11.60
CA GLU A 137 -12.46 12.31 12.36
C GLU A 137 -12.79 13.62 11.65
N THR A 138 -12.82 13.64 10.31
CA THR A 138 -13.03 14.87 9.53
C THR A 138 -14.41 14.87 8.89
N HIS A 139 -14.68 13.90 8.01
CA HIS A 139 -15.82 13.98 7.09
C HIS A 139 -17.14 13.53 7.70
N LEU A 140 -17.12 12.54 8.61
CA LEU A 140 -18.31 12.11 9.32
C LEU A 140 -18.84 13.24 10.22
N PRO A 141 -18.03 13.93 11.04
CA PRO A 141 -18.49 15.10 11.79
C PRO A 141 -19.08 16.21 10.92
N GLU A 142 -18.45 16.56 9.80
CA GLU A 142 -18.97 17.54 8.83
C GLU A 142 -20.36 17.13 8.30
N TYR A 143 -20.50 15.85 7.93
CA TYR A 143 -21.78 15.30 7.50
C TYR A 143 -22.85 15.42 8.59
N MET A 144 -22.50 15.06 9.83
CA MET A 144 -23.43 15.11 10.97
C MET A 144 -23.86 16.53 11.32
N GLU A 145 -22.95 17.51 11.20
CA GLU A 145 -23.29 18.92 11.38
C GLU A 145 -24.26 19.42 10.30
N ALA A 146 -23.99 19.09 9.03
CA ALA A 146 -24.87 19.42 7.92
C ALA A 146 -26.26 18.77 8.07
N ALA A 147 -26.31 17.49 8.47
CA ALA A 147 -27.54 16.78 8.76
C ALA A 147 -28.34 17.49 9.85
N ARG A 148 -27.72 17.83 11.00
CA ARG A 148 -28.39 18.57 12.09
C ARG A 148 -28.93 19.93 11.62
N ALA A 149 -28.20 20.66 10.79
CA ALA A 149 -28.66 21.93 10.23
C ALA A 149 -29.88 21.75 9.31
N TYR A 150 -29.84 20.76 8.42
CA TYR A 150 -30.97 20.42 7.56
C TYR A 150 -32.21 20.06 8.38
N ILE A 151 -32.04 19.25 9.43
CA ILE A 151 -33.12 18.80 10.30
C ILE A 151 -33.81 19.97 11.00
N LYS A 152 -33.04 20.92 11.56
CA LYS A 152 -33.60 22.13 12.16
C LYS A 152 -34.41 22.95 11.14
N ALA A 153 -33.89 23.10 9.92
CA ALA A 153 -34.60 23.81 8.86
C ALA A 153 -35.89 23.08 8.44
N ALA A 154 -35.85 21.75 8.35
CA ALA A 154 -36.99 20.92 8.02
C ALA A 154 -38.07 21.00 9.11
N ALA A 155 -37.70 20.87 10.39
CA ALA A 155 -38.61 21.00 11.52
C ALA A 155 -39.35 22.34 11.50
N LYS A 156 -38.61 23.44 11.28
CA LYS A 156 -39.18 24.78 11.13
C LYS A 156 -40.15 24.89 9.96
N LEU A 157 -39.77 24.39 8.79
CA LEU A 157 -40.62 24.44 7.60
C LEU A 157 -41.90 23.62 7.78
N VAL A 158 -41.82 22.44 8.41
CA VAL A 158 -42.99 21.62 8.74
C VAL A 158 -43.87 22.32 9.77
N GLY A 159 -43.29 22.88 10.83
CA GLY A 159 -44.02 23.57 11.90
C GLY A 159 -44.82 24.76 11.37
N ILE A 160 -44.17 25.63 10.60
CA ILE A 160 -44.82 26.75 9.90
C ILE A 160 -45.86 26.26 8.91
N GLY A 161 -45.56 25.21 8.13
CA GLY A 161 -46.50 24.61 7.18
C GLY A 161 -47.77 24.11 7.84
N LYS A 162 -47.66 23.47 9.01
CA LYS A 162 -48.81 23.06 9.83
C LYS A 162 -49.58 24.24 10.40
N ALA A 163 -48.91 25.26 10.95
CA ALA A 163 -49.56 26.48 11.43
C ALA A 163 -50.37 27.15 10.30
N SER A 164 -49.79 27.23 9.10
CA SER A 164 -50.47 27.74 7.91
C SER A 164 -51.69 26.89 7.51
N ALA A 165 -51.60 25.57 7.60
CA ALA A 165 -52.74 24.68 7.34
C ALA A 165 -53.89 24.92 8.32
N GLU A 166 -53.57 25.09 9.61
CA GLU A 166 -54.53 25.36 10.68
C GLU A 166 -55.19 26.73 10.48
N MET A 167 -54.43 27.77 10.13
CA MET A 167 -54.98 29.07 9.78
C MET A 167 -55.91 29.01 8.57
N ARG A 168 -55.52 28.25 7.54
CA ARG A 168 -56.37 28.07 6.35
C ARG A 168 -57.67 27.40 6.71
N ALA A 169 -57.66 26.38 7.57
CA ALA A 169 -58.86 25.72 8.06
C ALA A 169 -59.77 26.73 8.79
N ASN A 170 -59.22 27.52 9.71
CA ASN A 170 -59.98 28.56 10.44
C ASN A 170 -60.57 29.63 9.52
N LEU A 171 -59.85 30.08 8.48
CA LEU A 171 -60.37 31.04 7.51
C LEU A 171 -61.52 30.43 6.69
N LEU A 172 -61.38 29.18 6.25
CA LEU A 172 -62.42 28.46 5.51
C LEU A 172 -63.68 28.27 6.36
N GLU A 173 -63.54 27.94 7.65
CA GLU A 173 -64.66 27.86 8.60
C GLU A 173 -65.40 29.19 8.74
N ASN A 174 -64.68 30.31 8.62
CA ASN A 174 -65.25 31.67 8.61
C ASN A 174 -65.71 32.14 7.22
N GLY A 175 -65.77 31.25 6.22
CA GLY A 175 -66.24 31.54 4.87
C GLY A 175 -65.26 32.34 3.99
N LEU A 176 -64.02 32.53 4.45
CA LEU A 176 -62.96 33.21 3.71
C LEU A 176 -62.08 32.18 2.98
N ARG A 177 -61.87 32.38 1.68
CA ARG A 177 -61.00 31.51 0.88
C ARG A 177 -59.64 32.17 0.68
N ALA A 178 -58.59 31.50 1.15
CA ALA A 178 -57.20 31.88 0.90
C ALA A 178 -56.57 30.88 -0.07
N ASP A 179 -56.18 31.36 -1.25
CA ASP A 179 -55.41 30.56 -2.23
C ASP A 179 -53.92 30.72 -1.91
N CYS A 180 -53.40 29.86 -1.05
CA CYS A 180 -51.99 29.83 -0.66
C CYS A 180 -51.35 28.45 -0.91
N PRO A 181 -50.05 28.40 -1.31
CA PRO A 181 -49.36 27.13 -1.52
C PRO A 181 -49.17 26.35 -0.21
N SER A 182 -49.16 25.01 -0.29
CA SER A 182 -49.02 24.10 0.85
C SER A 182 -47.55 23.78 1.18
N TYR A 183 -46.73 24.82 1.41
CA TYR A 183 -45.32 24.62 1.75
C TYR A 183 -45.14 23.89 3.09
N GLY A 184 -44.21 22.94 3.15
CA GLY A 184 -43.87 22.20 4.37
C GLY A 184 -44.90 21.16 4.85
N GLN A 185 -46.13 21.18 4.34
CA GLN A 185 -47.21 20.27 4.76
C GLN A 185 -47.00 18.82 4.31
N SER A 186 -46.22 18.60 3.24
CA SER A 186 -45.92 17.26 2.70
C SER A 186 -44.63 16.64 3.26
N LEU A 187 -43.87 17.40 4.06
CA LEU A 187 -42.65 16.90 4.67
C LEU A 187 -43.01 15.98 5.86
N PRO A 188 -42.17 14.97 6.16
CA PRO A 188 -42.34 14.15 7.35
C PRO A 188 -42.42 15.01 8.61
N ASN A 189 -43.36 14.71 9.49
CA ASN A 189 -43.63 15.51 10.70
C ASN A 189 -43.13 14.87 11.99
N ARG A 190 -42.28 13.84 11.88
CA ARG A 190 -41.80 13.08 13.02
C ARG A 190 -40.40 12.57 12.81
N ILE A 191 -40.18 11.71 11.81
CA ILE A 191 -38.86 11.12 11.57
C ILE A 191 -38.34 11.56 10.21
N ILE A 192 -37.10 12.04 10.19
CA ILE A 192 -36.30 12.21 8.97
C ILE A 192 -35.12 11.25 9.06
N ASP A 193 -34.99 10.39 8.05
CA ASP A 193 -33.93 9.39 7.94
C ASP A 193 -32.93 9.81 6.87
N LEU A 194 -31.70 10.11 7.29
CA LEU A 194 -30.60 10.52 6.43
C LEU A 194 -29.49 9.46 6.42
N ARG A 195 -29.80 8.18 6.65
CA ARG A 195 -28.78 7.12 6.63
C ARG A 195 -28.15 6.96 5.24
N LEU A 196 -26.82 6.86 5.22
CA LEU A 196 -26.06 6.46 4.05
C LEU A 196 -25.81 4.93 4.07
N PRO A 197 -26.11 4.19 2.98
CA PRO A 197 -25.78 2.77 2.88
C PRO A 197 -24.28 2.53 3.06
N GLY A 198 -23.91 1.59 3.94
CA GLY A 198 -22.51 1.21 4.19
C GLY A 198 -21.77 2.05 5.24
N PHE A 199 -22.42 3.06 5.83
CA PHE A 199 -21.78 4.01 6.77
C PHE A 199 -21.92 3.61 8.25
N PHE A 200 -22.87 2.75 8.63
CA PHE A 200 -23.22 2.49 10.04
C PHE A 200 -23.55 1.02 10.34
N ASN A 201 -22.67 0.08 9.96
CA ASN A 201 -22.75 -1.31 10.45
C ASN A 201 -21.81 -1.58 11.63
N MET A 202 -21.18 -0.55 12.19
CA MET A 202 -20.44 -0.65 13.44
C MET A 202 -20.95 0.47 14.33
N MET A 203 -21.78 0.12 15.33
CA MET A 203 -21.99 0.80 16.61
C MET A 203 -23.24 0.17 17.24
N ASP A 204 -23.00 -0.86 18.05
CA ASP A 204 -24.02 -1.50 18.87
C ASP A 204 -24.53 -0.51 19.93
N GLY A 205 -25.79 -0.06 19.78
CA GLY A 205 -26.60 0.40 20.91
C GLY A 205 -26.57 1.88 21.30
N THR A 206 -26.15 2.79 20.43
CA THR A 206 -26.26 4.24 20.68
C THR A 206 -27.49 4.87 20.03
N GLY A 207 -27.93 6.02 20.56
CA GLY A 207 -29.19 6.68 20.21
C GLY A 207 -29.36 6.97 18.71
N GLY A 208 -30.61 7.08 18.24
CA GLY A 208 -30.95 7.19 16.81
C GLY A 208 -30.26 8.34 16.05
N GLU A 209 -29.88 9.41 16.74
CA GLU A 209 -29.16 10.54 16.15
C GLU A 209 -27.77 10.16 15.61
N GLU A 210 -27.06 9.24 16.26
CA GLU A 210 -25.74 8.78 15.80
C GLU A 210 -25.82 7.97 14.50
N ASN A 211 -27.03 7.49 14.18
CA ASN A 211 -27.34 6.81 12.92
C ASN A 211 -27.99 7.77 11.90
N ALA A 212 -27.89 9.09 12.08
CA ALA A 212 -28.54 10.08 11.21
C ALA A 212 -30.07 9.89 11.07
N ILE A 213 -30.72 9.32 12.08
CA ILE A 213 -32.18 9.26 12.21
C ILE A 213 -32.58 10.30 13.24
N PHE A 214 -33.40 11.27 12.82
CA PHE A 214 -33.75 12.40 13.66
C PHE A 214 -35.26 12.43 13.92
N ASP A 215 -35.64 12.48 15.20
CA ASP A 215 -37.00 12.80 15.62
C ASP A 215 -37.14 14.33 15.72
N ILE A 216 -38.00 14.89 14.89
CA ILE A 216 -38.23 16.33 14.79
C ILE A 216 -39.50 16.79 15.48
N LEU A 217 -40.27 15.87 16.09
CA LEU A 217 -41.62 16.15 16.56
C LEU A 217 -41.66 17.34 17.53
N GLU A 218 -40.78 17.35 18.54
CA GLU A 218 -40.77 18.43 19.54
C GLU A 218 -40.40 19.78 18.94
N ASP A 219 -39.33 19.84 18.14
CA ASP A 219 -38.86 21.09 17.52
C ASP A 219 -39.87 21.64 16.51
N MET A 220 -40.53 20.74 15.77
CA MET A 220 -41.57 21.10 14.82
C MET A 220 -42.83 21.63 15.50
N GLU A 221 -43.28 21.04 16.62
CA GLU A 221 -44.41 21.59 17.39
C GLU A 221 -44.05 22.94 18.04
N LYS A 222 -42.83 23.13 18.56
CA LYS A 222 -42.36 24.44 19.06
C LYS A 222 -42.42 25.53 17.99
N GLU A 223 -41.93 25.24 16.78
CA GLU A 223 -41.97 26.20 15.66
C GLU A 223 -43.41 26.47 15.19
N LYS A 224 -44.29 25.47 15.25
CA LYS A 224 -45.73 25.64 14.98
C LYS A 224 -46.37 26.58 15.99
N GLU A 225 -46.17 26.34 17.29
CA GLU A 225 -46.71 27.18 18.37
C GLU A 225 -46.20 28.62 18.27
N ALA A 226 -44.88 28.79 18.08
CA ALA A 226 -44.29 30.12 17.90
C ALA A 226 -44.86 30.86 16.67
N ALA A 227 -45.12 30.16 15.56
CA ALA A 227 -45.74 30.76 14.39
C ALA A 227 -47.19 31.21 14.65
N LEU A 228 -47.97 30.40 15.38
CA LEU A 228 -49.35 30.73 15.77
C LEU A 228 -49.40 31.91 16.75
N ASP A 229 -48.49 31.96 17.72
CA ASP A 229 -48.45 33.02 18.73
C ASP A 229 -48.01 34.37 18.16
N ASN A 230 -47.09 34.41 17.20
CA ASN A 230 -46.68 35.64 16.51
C ASN A 230 -47.82 36.30 15.69
N LEU A 231 -48.96 35.62 15.53
CA LEU A 231 -50.10 36.07 14.75
C LEU A 231 -51.32 36.42 15.62
N LYS A 232 -51.20 36.33 16.96
CA LYS A 232 -52.16 36.84 17.94
C LYS A 232 -51.90 38.31 18.25
#